data_AF-A0A2Z3V2V6-F1
#
_entry.id   AF-A0A2Z3V2V6-F1
#
_cell.length_a   1.000
_cell.length_b   1.000
_cell.length_c   1.000
_cell.angle_alpha   90.00
_cell.angle_beta   90.00
_cell.angle_gamma   90.00
#
_symmetry.space_group_name_H-M   'P 1'
#
loop_
_entity.id
_entity.type
_entity.pdbx_description
1 polymer ?
#
loop_
_entity_poly.entity_id
_entity_poly.type
_entity_poly.pdbx_seq_one_letter_code
_entity_poly.pdbx_strand_id
1 'polypeptide(L)'
;MVTEVATDMRTLTSTQIDGVREALRAAERRTGLRFAAYLGPAIGPRRHFSERLHAALGDEVDRAVLIFVDSEKKALEIVTGSEARRRLPDEKCRMAAMSMATVFGAGDLVGGIVTGVWMLADQASRHP
;
A
#
# COMPACT_ATOMS: atom_id res chain seq x y z
N MET A 1 12.71 3.46 14.02
CA MET A 1 12.62 3.75 12.57
C MET A 1 11.16 4.06 12.28
N VAL A 2 10.86 5.33 12.01
CA VAL A 2 9.49 5.86 11.96
C VAL A 2 8.89 5.52 10.59
N THR A 3 7.79 4.77 10.55
CA THR A 3 6.99 4.62 9.33
C THR A 3 6.28 5.94 9.07
N GLU A 4 6.89 6.81 8.29
CA GLU A 4 6.33 8.12 7.98
C GLU A 4 5.19 7.97 6.97
N VAL A 5 3.96 8.09 7.48
CA VAL A 5 2.77 8.24 6.66
C VAL A 5 2.73 9.71 6.23
N ALA A 6 3.32 10.03 5.07
CA ALA A 6 3.10 11.34 4.45
C ALA A 6 1.63 11.39 4.01
N THR A 7 0.82 12.18 4.73
CA THR A 7 -0.64 12.16 4.64
C THR A 7 -1.15 13.45 4.03
N ASP A 8 -2.05 13.38 3.04
CA ASP A 8 -3.02 14.45 2.86
C ASP A 8 -4.22 14.18 3.77
N MET A 9 -4.18 14.84 4.92
CA MET A 9 -4.77 14.43 6.20
C MET A 9 -6.21 14.94 6.43
N ARG A 10 -6.91 15.41 5.39
CA ARG A 10 -8.11 16.25 5.58
C ARG A 10 -9.41 15.49 5.83
N THR A 11 -9.44 14.15 5.78
CA THR A 11 -10.72 13.39 5.87
C THR A 11 -10.68 12.12 6.73
N LEU A 12 -9.50 11.59 7.10
CA LEU A 12 -9.41 10.38 7.92
C LEU A 12 -9.36 10.72 9.41
N THR A 13 -10.10 9.96 10.22
CA THR A 13 -10.03 10.03 11.68
C THR A 13 -8.77 9.35 12.21
N SER A 14 -8.35 9.67 13.44
CA SER A 14 -7.24 8.99 14.11
C SER A 14 -7.43 7.48 14.17
N THR A 15 -8.64 7.02 14.52
CA THR A 15 -8.99 5.60 14.57
C THR A 15 -8.82 4.91 13.22
N GLN A 16 -9.20 5.59 12.13
CA GLN A 16 -9.02 5.05 10.78
C GLN A 16 -7.55 4.95 10.40
N ILE A 17 -6.74 5.97 10.72
CA ILE A 17 -5.30 5.96 10.50
C ILE A 17 -4.64 4.83 11.28
N ASP A 18 -5.03 4.64 12.54
CA ASP A 18 -4.48 3.57 13.39
C ASP A 18 -4.88 2.18 12.89
N GLY A 19 -6.10 2.02 12.37
CA GLY A 19 -6.55 0.80 11.71
C GLY A 19 -5.70 0.44 10.49
N VAL A 20 -5.41 1.41 9.61
CA VAL A 20 -4.50 1.20 8.47
C VAL A 20 -3.10 0.84 8.93
N ARG A 21 -2.55 1.58 9.90
CA ARG A 21 -1.22 1.32 10.45
C ARG A 21 -1.11 -0.09 11.05
N GLU A 22 -2.14 -0.55 11.74
CA GLU A 22 -2.14 -1.89 12.31
C GLU A 22 -2.22 -2.98 11.23
N ALA A 23 -3.03 -2.79 10.19
CA ALA A 23 -3.08 -3.72 9.06
C ALA A 23 -1.70 -3.84 8.38
N LEU A 24 -1.00 -2.73 8.16
CA LEU A 24 0.36 -2.72 7.59
C LEU A 24 1.32 -3.50 8.51
N ARG A 25 1.39 -3.16 9.80
CA ARG A 25 2.27 -3.86 10.75
C ARG A 25 1.96 -5.35 10.85
N ALA A 26 0.69 -5.74 10.81
CA ALA A 26 0.29 -7.14 10.83
C ALA A 26 0.76 -7.89 9.57
N ALA A 27 0.64 -7.26 8.40
CA ALA A 27 1.16 -7.81 7.15
C ALA A 27 2.69 -7.98 7.18
N GLU A 28 3.41 -7.02 7.75
CA GLU A 28 4.87 -7.10 7.92
C GLU A 28 5.26 -8.27 8.81
N ARG A 29 4.64 -8.39 9.99
CA ARG A 29 4.90 -9.51 10.92
C ARG A 29 4.61 -10.87 10.27
N ARG A 30 3.56 -10.95 9.44
CA ARG A 30 3.12 -12.19 8.81
C ARG A 30 4.02 -12.62 7.63
N THR A 31 4.62 -11.66 6.93
CA THR A 31 5.30 -11.94 5.65
C THR A 31 6.81 -11.72 5.70
N GLY A 32 7.31 -10.88 6.60
CA GLY A 32 8.69 -10.38 6.60
C GLY A 32 8.98 -9.31 5.53
N LEU A 33 7.97 -8.93 4.72
CA LEU A 33 8.08 -7.80 3.78
C LEU A 33 7.79 -6.48 4.50
N ARG A 34 8.24 -5.36 3.93
CA ARG A 34 7.98 -4.01 4.43
C ARG A 34 6.72 -3.46 3.75
N PHE A 35 5.69 -3.05 4.51
CA PHE A 35 4.45 -2.51 3.95
C PHE A 35 4.29 -1.03 4.28
N ALA A 36 4.10 -0.20 3.26
CA ALA A 36 3.88 1.24 3.40
C ALA A 36 2.63 1.67 2.62
N ALA A 37 1.97 2.72 3.10
CA ALA A 37 0.87 3.35 2.39
C ALA A 37 1.05 4.88 2.37
N TYR A 38 0.81 5.48 1.20
CA TYR A 38 0.71 6.91 1.01
C TYR A 38 -0.71 7.25 0.55
N LEU A 39 -1.36 8.15 1.27
CA LEU A 39 -2.73 8.59 0.99
C LEU A 39 -2.70 10.09 0.75
N GLY A 40 -2.90 10.52 -0.49
CA GLY A 40 -2.82 11.92 -0.89
C GLY A 40 -2.58 12.12 -2.38
N PRO A 41 -2.54 13.38 -2.82
CA PRO A 41 -2.39 13.73 -4.22
C PRO A 41 -0.97 13.42 -4.71
N ALA A 42 -0.87 12.92 -5.94
CA ALA A 42 0.44 12.81 -6.59
C ALA A 42 1.04 14.19 -6.93
N ILE A 43 2.34 14.35 -6.68
CA ILE A 43 3.13 15.47 -7.21
C ILE A 43 3.72 15.06 -8.57
N GLY A 44 3.04 15.50 -9.64
CA GLY A 44 3.39 15.18 -11.02
C GLY A 44 2.77 13.85 -11.50
N PRO A 45 3.39 13.16 -12.48
CA PRO A 45 2.89 11.89 -12.98
C PRO A 45 2.82 10.83 -11.87
N ARG A 46 1.64 10.22 -11.67
CA ARG A 46 1.38 9.27 -10.57
C ARG A 46 2.41 8.15 -10.47
N ARG A 47 2.80 7.56 -11.60
CA ARG A 47 3.77 6.46 -11.65
C ARG A 47 5.16 6.89 -11.14
N HIS A 48 5.66 8.02 -11.64
CA HIS A 48 6.94 8.56 -11.20
C HIS A 48 6.88 8.98 -9.72
N PHE A 49 5.72 9.46 -9.24
CA PHE A 49 5.55 9.83 -7.85
C PHE A 49 5.56 8.61 -6.92
N SER A 50 4.81 7.56 -7.25
CA SER A 50 4.78 6.31 -6.49
C SER A 50 6.13 5.61 -6.49
N GLU A 51 6.85 5.60 -7.61
CA GLU A 51 8.22 5.05 -7.69
C GLU A 51 9.20 5.84 -6.79
N ARG A 52 9.11 7.18 -6.73
CA ARG A 52 9.92 7.99 -5.81
C ARG A 52 9.58 7.74 -4.34
N LEU A 53 8.30 7.63 -4.01
CA LEU A 53 7.86 7.29 -2.65
C LEU A 53 8.39 5.91 -2.22
N HIS A 54 8.41 4.95 -3.14
CA HIS A 54 8.93 3.61 -2.88
C HIS A 54 10.45 3.65 -2.68
N ALA A 55 11.18 4.35 -3.53
CA ALA A 55 12.62 4.54 -3.40
C ALA A 55 13.01 5.25 -2.08
N ALA A 56 12.15 6.13 -1.56
CA ALA A 56 12.37 6.81 -0.29
C ALA A 56 12.29 5.89 0.96
N LEU A 57 11.90 4.62 0.80
CA LEU A 57 11.88 3.63 1.89
C LEU A 57 13.30 3.14 2.27
N GLY A 58 14.33 3.56 1.56
CA GLY A 58 15.74 3.35 1.94
C GLY A 58 16.16 1.89 1.87
N ASP A 59 16.90 1.42 2.87
CA ASP A 59 17.54 0.10 2.90
C ASP A 59 16.55 -1.08 2.77
N GLU A 60 15.26 -0.84 3.01
CA GLU A 60 14.21 -1.86 2.90
C GLU A 60 13.50 -1.88 1.54
N VAL A 61 13.92 -1.05 0.58
CA VAL A 61 13.26 -0.84 -0.71
C VAL A 61 13.04 -2.15 -1.47
N ASP A 62 14.01 -3.07 -1.44
CA ASP A 62 13.94 -4.35 -2.15
C ASP A 62 12.84 -5.27 -1.62
N ARG A 63 12.59 -5.24 -0.30
CA ARG A 63 11.51 -6.00 0.36
C ARG A 63 10.23 -5.20 0.53
N ALA A 64 10.17 -3.97 0.03
CA ALA A 64 9.06 -3.06 0.26
C ALA A 64 7.90 -3.24 -0.72
N VAL A 65 6.70 -3.07 -0.20
CA VAL A 65 5.42 -2.96 -0.90
C VAL A 65 4.81 -1.62 -0.51
N LEU A 66 4.78 -0.68 -1.46
CA LEU A 66 4.14 0.62 -1.29
C LEU A 66 2.77 0.60 -1.96
N ILE A 67 1.75 1.04 -1.22
CA ILE A 67 0.41 1.32 -1.73
C ILE A 67 0.25 2.84 -1.81
N PHE A 68 0.10 3.38 -3.01
CA PHE A 68 -0.18 4.80 -3.24
C PHE A 68 -1.66 4.97 -3.62
N VAL A 69 -2.37 5.86 -2.93
CA VAL A 69 -3.78 6.18 -3.22
C VAL A 69 -3.98 7.69 -3.29
N ASP A 70 -4.53 8.15 -4.41
CA ASP A 70 -5.07 9.49 -4.60
C ASP A 70 -6.58 9.34 -4.79
N SER A 71 -7.34 9.63 -3.72
CA SER A 71 -8.79 9.46 -3.70
C SER A 71 -9.51 10.48 -4.58
N GLU A 72 -8.95 11.70 -4.72
CA GLU A 72 -9.51 12.76 -5.53
C GLU A 72 -9.42 12.42 -7.02
N LYS A 73 -8.26 11.94 -7.47
CA LYS A 73 -8.02 11.55 -8.87
C LYS A 73 -8.32 10.08 -9.16
N LYS A 74 -8.85 9.34 -8.18
CA LYS A 74 -9.15 7.91 -8.26
C LYS A 74 -7.96 7.10 -8.80
N ALA A 75 -6.76 7.42 -8.32
CA ALA A 75 -5.55 6.71 -8.71
C ALA A 75 -5.09 5.79 -7.59
N LEU A 76 -4.72 4.56 -7.98
CA LEU A 76 -4.14 3.54 -7.12
C LEU A 76 -2.90 2.98 -7.82
N GLU A 77 -1.80 2.89 -7.10
CA GLU A 77 -0.58 2.20 -7.54
C GLU A 77 -0.10 1.27 -6.42
N ILE A 78 0.39 0.09 -6.80
CA ILE A 78 1.10 -0.83 -5.91
C ILE A 78 2.50 -0.99 -6.48
N VAL A 79 3.51 -0.55 -5.73
CA VAL A 79 4.92 -0.61 -6.14
C VAL A 79 5.63 -1.65 -5.27
N THR A 80 6.27 -2.62 -5.91
CA THR A 80 7.00 -3.69 -5.23
C THR A 80 8.49 -3.57 -5.49
N GLY A 81 9.28 -3.81 -4.45
CA GLY A 81 10.73 -4.00 -4.55
C GLY A 81 11.08 -5.30 -5.25
N SER A 82 12.35 -5.44 -5.62
CA SER A 82 12.86 -6.59 -6.39
C SER A 82 12.60 -7.94 -5.69
N GLU A 83 12.80 -8.01 -4.39
CA GLU A 83 12.56 -9.20 -3.55
C GLU A 83 11.07 -9.42 -3.31
N ALA A 84 10.35 -8.35 -2.99
CA ALA A 84 8.90 -8.41 -2.78
C ALA A 84 8.16 -8.92 -4.02
N ARG A 85 8.58 -8.48 -5.21
CA ARG A 85 8.00 -8.85 -6.51
C ARG A 85 8.05 -10.36 -6.79
N ARG A 86 9.02 -11.09 -6.25
CA ARG A 86 9.08 -12.55 -6.42
C ARG A 86 7.95 -13.27 -5.69
N ARG A 87 7.49 -12.70 -4.58
CA ARG A 87 6.38 -13.21 -3.76
C ARG A 87 5.04 -12.58 -4.15
N LEU A 88 5.10 -11.40 -4.74
CA LEU A 88 3.97 -10.60 -5.22
C LEU A 88 4.18 -10.20 -6.68
N PRO A 89 4.03 -11.14 -7.62
CA PRO A 89 4.10 -10.82 -9.04
C PRO A 89 2.91 -9.93 -9.45
N ASP A 90 3.05 -9.27 -10.60
CA ASP A 90 2.11 -8.23 -11.05
C ASP A 90 0.66 -8.71 -11.10
N GLU A 91 0.39 -9.98 -11.42
CA GLU A 91 -0.99 -10.48 -11.42
C GLU A 91 -1.62 -10.47 -10.02
N LYS A 92 -0.84 -10.74 -8.96
CA LYS A 92 -1.33 -10.75 -7.58
C LYS A 92 -1.57 -9.34 -7.08
N CYS A 93 -0.65 -8.42 -7.39
CA CYS A 93 -0.84 -7.00 -7.12
C CYS A 93 -2.08 -6.46 -7.85
N ARG A 94 -2.27 -6.83 -9.12
CA ARG A 94 -3.44 -6.41 -9.91
C ARG A 94 -4.75 -6.92 -9.31
N MET A 95 -4.79 -8.18 -8.87
CA MET A 95 -5.96 -8.71 -8.16
C MET A 95 -6.29 -7.91 -6.91
N ALA A 96 -5.30 -7.64 -6.06
CA ALA A 96 -5.50 -6.83 -4.86
C ALA A 96 -5.97 -5.41 -5.21
N ALA A 97 -5.38 -4.78 -6.23
CA ALA A 97 -5.77 -3.44 -6.68
C ALA A 97 -7.22 -3.38 -7.18
N MET A 98 -7.70 -4.41 -7.90
CA MET A 98 -9.09 -4.48 -8.34
C MET A 98 -10.07 -4.59 -7.16
N SER A 99 -9.73 -5.41 -6.16
CA SER A 99 -10.52 -5.51 -4.93
C SER A 99 -10.53 -4.20 -4.15
N MET A 100 -9.37 -3.55 -3.97
CA MET A 100 -9.27 -2.22 -3.37
C MET A 100 -10.16 -1.20 -4.10
N ALA A 101 -10.05 -1.14 -5.44
CA ALA A 101 -10.83 -0.21 -6.26
C ALA A 101 -12.34 -0.41 -6.13
N THR A 102 -12.79 -1.66 -5.95
CA THR A 102 -14.20 -1.98 -5.73
C THR A 102 -14.69 -1.39 -4.41
N VAL A 103 -13.92 -1.56 -3.33
CA VAL A 103 -14.26 -1.04 -2.00
C VAL A 103 -14.17 0.48 -1.95
N PHE A 104 -13.17 1.07 -2.63
CA PHE A 104 -13.08 2.53 -2.82
C PHE A 104 -14.29 3.10 -3.56
N GLY A 105 -14.78 2.39 -4.59
CA GLY A 105 -15.98 2.78 -5.34
C GLY A 105 -17.24 2.81 -4.48
N ALA A 106 -17.28 2.05 -3.39
CA ALA A 106 -18.35 2.08 -2.38
C ALA A 106 -18.17 3.19 -1.32
N GLY A 107 -17.13 4.01 -1.43
CA GLY A 107 -16.85 5.10 -0.49
C GLY A 107 -16.04 4.71 0.74
N ASP A 108 -15.53 3.48 0.82
CA ASP A 108 -14.75 3.00 1.96
C ASP A 108 -13.24 2.95 1.64
N LEU A 109 -12.58 4.10 1.77
CA LEU A 109 -11.14 4.21 1.55
C LEU A 109 -10.34 3.33 2.53
N VAL A 110 -10.73 3.30 3.80
CA VAL A 110 -9.98 2.59 4.85
C VAL A 110 -10.15 1.09 4.69
N GLY A 111 -11.39 0.63 4.52
CA GLY A 111 -11.69 -0.76 4.26
C GLY A 111 -10.98 -1.26 3.01
N GLY A 112 -10.95 -0.47 1.93
CA GLY A 112 -10.25 -0.88 0.71
C GLY A 112 -8.75 -1.08 0.93
N ILE A 113 -8.08 -0.17 1.66
CA ILE A 113 -6.66 -0.32 1.99
C ILE A 113 -6.44 -1.56 2.84
N VAL A 114 -7.21 -1.72 3.93
CA VAL A 114 -7.08 -2.86 4.85
C VAL A 114 -7.31 -4.18 4.12
N THR A 115 -8.38 -4.29 3.32
CA THR A 115 -8.68 -5.47 2.50
C THR A 115 -7.51 -5.80 1.58
N GLY A 116 -7.01 -4.82 0.84
CA GLY A 116 -5.93 -5.06 -0.11
C GLY A 116 -4.60 -5.41 0.56
N VAL A 117 -4.26 -4.78 1.69
CA VAL A 117 -3.09 -5.16 2.51
C VAL A 117 -3.17 -6.62 2.95
N TRP A 118 -4.34 -7.05 3.44
CA TRP A 118 -4.54 -8.45 3.84
C TRP A 118 -4.44 -9.42 2.68
N MET A 119 -4.98 -9.06 1.50
CA MET A 119 -4.86 -9.89 0.30
C MET A 119 -3.40 -10.02 -0.16
N LEU A 120 -2.64 -8.92 -0.17
CA LEU A 120 -1.21 -8.95 -0.49
C LEU A 120 -0.44 -9.79 0.53
N ALA A 121 -0.71 -9.62 1.83
CA ALA A 121 -0.08 -10.43 2.86
C ALA A 121 -0.36 -11.92 2.68
N ASP A 122 -1.61 -12.28 2.33
CA ASP A 122 -1.98 -13.66 2.06
C ASP A 122 -1.25 -14.27 0.87
N GLN A 123 -1.16 -13.53 -0.25
CA GLN A 123 -0.42 -13.99 -1.42
C GLN A 123 1.08 -14.15 -1.14
N ALA A 124 1.68 -13.20 -0.42
CA ALA A 124 3.09 -13.24 -0.06
C ALA A 124 3.43 -14.38 0.92
N SER A 125 2.51 -14.76 1.82
CA SER A 125 2.72 -15.88 2.75
C SER A 125 2.67 -17.26 2.08
N ARG A 126 2.05 -17.39 0.91
CA ARG A 126 1.94 -18.69 0.21
C ARG A 126 3.24 -19.13 -0.46
N HIS A 127 4.18 -18.20 -0.65
CA HIS A 127 5.49 -18.43 -1.25
C HIS A 127 6.53 -17.71 -0.38
N PRO A 128 7.05 -18.37 0.68
CA PRO A 128 8.04 -17.80 1.58
C PRO A 128 9.36 -17.47 0.88
#